data_AF-A0A8B8AGH9-F1
#
_entry.id   AF-A0A8B8AGH9-F1
#
_cell.length_a   1.000
_cell.length_b   1.000
_cell.length_c   1.000
_cell.angle_alpha   90.00
_cell.angle_beta   90.00
_cell.angle_gamma   90.00
#
_symmetry.space_group_name_H-M   'P 1'
#
loop_
_entity.id
_entity.type
_entity.pdbx_description
1 polymer ?
#
loop_
_entity_poly.entity_id
_entity_poly.type
_entity_poly.pdbx_seq_one_letter_code
_entity_poly.pdbx_strand_id
1 'polypeptide(L)'
;MKLRIFLVFCTFLTIPSPIQSKSKALDVTGTAMSLFGTILDLFEIATENDDYQELTKQLSDFQHNLDSGFSSLFSRLDKSTFQNALTGYVNTIDSCETDYLNYVTDPSDASMKNLLKCNGVMESVRPLGKYLSGTRIIDGPLLFDLYKNNEGICNGSAMESVYKTLFAKYVIGCTVATSVERIEHTANTSVYATECRDTMSKVRDYVKILYNDCARLSCKVFHCSVQTLLNPPGSPKYLHEKLSKNYPWFNFLVFQSSKGGKTKLGGNFLARHDDHHLTNKTTYDIFYFDGFTQLTEEKQNFSLVVEVSKYLLNGQYFGNSTMEERFHDGLEHGTFEGYAPKANSLCIDKNTEDNRDCSTTGASSILRPGITCNLIFCLLFFVRLSMAL
;
A
#
# COMPACT_ATOMS: atom_id res chain seq x y z
N MET A 1 4.38 -9.44 -72.58
CA MET A 1 4.48 -8.26 -71.69
C MET A 1 3.51 -8.45 -70.53
N LYS A 2 4.06 -8.44 -69.30
CA LYS A 2 3.41 -8.44 -67.97
C LYS A 2 2.65 -9.70 -67.51
N LEU A 3 3.43 -10.68 -67.05
CA LEU A 3 3.08 -11.60 -65.96
C LEU A 3 2.97 -10.77 -64.66
N ARG A 4 1.78 -10.69 -64.05
CA ARG A 4 1.60 -10.04 -62.73
C ARG A 4 1.64 -11.11 -61.65
N ILE A 5 2.78 -11.18 -60.96
CA ILE A 5 2.96 -11.93 -59.71
C ILE A 5 2.18 -11.16 -58.63
N PHE A 6 1.13 -11.79 -58.10
CA PHE A 6 0.50 -11.34 -56.85
C PHE A 6 1.35 -11.84 -55.69
N LEU A 7 2.17 -10.95 -55.13
CA LEU A 7 2.85 -11.13 -53.87
C LEU A 7 1.80 -11.03 -52.75
N VAL A 8 1.40 -12.17 -52.21
CA VAL A 8 0.65 -12.24 -50.95
C VAL A 8 1.63 -11.86 -49.84
N PHE A 9 1.61 -10.59 -49.44
CA PHE A 9 2.23 -10.17 -48.19
C PHE A 9 1.43 -10.80 -47.04
N CYS A 10 1.94 -11.90 -46.48
CA CYS A 10 1.58 -12.32 -45.14
C CYS A 10 2.06 -11.23 -44.19
N THR A 11 1.22 -10.24 -43.91
CA THR A 11 1.35 -9.44 -42.71
C THR A 11 1.14 -10.39 -41.53
N PHE A 12 2.24 -10.90 -40.99
CA PHE A 12 2.29 -11.25 -39.58
C PHE A 12 1.91 -9.98 -38.83
N LEU A 13 0.60 -9.83 -38.53
CA LEU A 13 0.16 -9.02 -37.42
C LEU A 13 0.77 -9.67 -36.18
N THR A 14 1.97 -9.22 -35.82
CA THR A 14 2.48 -9.36 -34.46
C THR A 14 1.52 -8.57 -33.59
N ILE A 15 0.44 -9.21 -33.18
CA ILE A 15 -0.34 -8.79 -32.02
C ILE A 15 0.69 -8.70 -30.90
N PRO A 16 0.95 -7.51 -30.32
CA PRO A 16 1.77 -7.44 -29.12
C PRO A 16 1.08 -8.32 -28.10
N SER A 17 1.77 -9.33 -27.58
CA SER A 17 1.22 -10.14 -26.50
C SER A 17 0.73 -9.20 -25.39
N PRO A 18 -0.54 -9.28 -24.96
CA PRO A 18 -1.08 -8.42 -23.90
C PRO A 18 -0.37 -8.64 -22.54
N ILE A 19 0.57 -9.59 -22.48
CA ILE A 19 1.31 -10.00 -21.29
C ILE A 19 2.57 -9.15 -21.09
N GLN A 20 3.24 -8.69 -22.16
CA GLN A 20 4.44 -7.83 -22.02
C GLN A 20 4.14 -6.43 -21.45
N SER A 21 2.91 -5.93 -21.55
CA SER A 21 2.53 -4.66 -20.90
C SER A 21 2.23 -4.82 -19.40
N LYS A 22 2.12 -6.05 -18.88
CA LYS A 22 1.70 -6.33 -17.50
C LYS A 22 2.87 -6.47 -16.51
N SER A 23 4.11 -6.70 -16.95
CA SER A 23 5.26 -6.72 -16.04
C SER A 23 5.50 -5.36 -15.36
N LYS A 24 5.12 -4.26 -16.03
CA LYS A 24 5.09 -2.92 -15.42
C LYS A 24 3.90 -2.69 -14.48
N ALA A 25 2.88 -3.54 -14.48
CA ALA A 25 1.65 -3.28 -13.75
C ALA A 25 1.84 -3.41 -12.23
N LEU A 26 2.62 -4.38 -11.76
CA LEU A 26 2.86 -4.59 -10.33
C LEU A 26 3.74 -3.47 -9.74
N ASP A 27 4.77 -3.03 -10.45
CA ASP A 27 5.65 -1.90 -10.07
C ASP A 27 4.92 -0.54 -10.05
N VAL A 28 3.78 -0.42 -10.74
CA VAL A 28 2.96 0.81 -10.82
C VAL A 28 1.88 0.86 -9.72
N THR A 29 1.70 -0.21 -8.94
CA THR A 29 0.67 -0.24 -7.88
C THR A 29 1.06 0.57 -6.65
N GLY A 30 0.59 1.82 -6.61
CA GLY A 30 0.86 2.76 -5.51
C GLY A 30 0.38 2.27 -4.13
N THR A 31 -0.66 1.44 -4.05
CA THR A 31 -1.27 0.96 -2.79
C THR A 31 -1.43 -0.57 -2.78
N ALA A 32 -1.58 -1.17 -1.60
CA ALA A 32 -1.73 -2.62 -1.45
C ALA A 32 -3.05 -3.09 -2.06
N MET A 33 -4.09 -2.26 -1.98
CA MET A 33 -5.39 -2.57 -2.56
C MET A 33 -5.39 -2.60 -4.08
N SER A 34 -4.65 -1.71 -4.75
CA SER A 34 -4.51 -1.81 -6.21
C SER A 34 -3.65 -3.01 -6.61
N LEU A 35 -2.62 -3.33 -5.81
CA LEU A 35 -1.84 -4.56 -5.98
C LEU A 35 -2.73 -5.81 -5.91
N PHE A 36 -3.62 -5.90 -4.91
CA PHE A 36 -4.49 -7.07 -4.73
C PHE A 36 -5.44 -7.28 -5.89
N GLY A 37 -6.03 -6.19 -6.42
CA GLY A 37 -6.86 -6.26 -7.62
C GLY A 37 -6.08 -6.80 -8.81
N THR A 38 -4.93 -6.19 -9.11
CA THR A 38 -4.05 -6.62 -10.20
C THR A 38 -3.61 -8.07 -10.06
N ILE A 39 -3.17 -8.51 -8.87
CA ILE A 39 -2.74 -9.88 -8.64
C ILE A 39 -3.90 -10.87 -8.77
N LEU A 40 -5.08 -10.54 -8.24
CA LEU A 40 -6.25 -11.41 -8.37
C LEU A 40 -6.61 -11.62 -9.84
N ASP A 41 -6.67 -10.55 -10.64
CA ASP A 41 -6.94 -10.61 -12.07
C ASP A 41 -5.86 -11.45 -12.80
N LEU A 42 -4.58 -11.25 -12.46
CA LEU A 42 -3.48 -12.04 -13.04
C LEU A 42 -3.55 -13.52 -12.64
N PHE A 43 -3.92 -13.82 -11.40
CA PHE A 43 -4.05 -15.18 -10.89
C PHE A 43 -5.23 -15.92 -11.55
N GLU A 44 -6.35 -15.23 -11.79
CA GLU A 44 -7.47 -15.78 -12.55
C GLU A 44 -7.07 -16.10 -13.99
N ILE A 45 -6.41 -15.15 -14.67
CA ILE A 45 -5.89 -15.37 -16.03
C ILE A 45 -4.88 -16.53 -16.08
N ALA A 46 -3.98 -16.61 -15.11
CA ALA A 46 -3.01 -17.71 -15.02
C ALA A 46 -3.70 -19.06 -14.80
N THR A 47 -4.76 -19.07 -14.00
CA THR A 47 -5.57 -20.28 -13.75
C THR A 47 -6.35 -20.73 -14.98
N GLU A 48 -6.88 -19.80 -15.76
CA GLU A 48 -7.61 -20.11 -17.00
C GLU A 48 -6.67 -20.63 -18.11
N ASN A 49 -5.43 -20.13 -18.17
CA ASN A 49 -4.46 -20.50 -19.21
C ASN A 49 -3.50 -21.61 -18.78
N ASP A 50 -3.63 -22.11 -17.57
CA ASP A 50 -2.72 -23.08 -16.97
C ASP A 50 -1.24 -22.65 -16.96
N ASP A 51 -0.99 -21.34 -16.92
CA ASP A 51 0.34 -20.74 -16.97
C ASP A 51 0.53 -19.72 -15.83
N TYR A 52 1.24 -20.17 -14.79
CA TYR A 52 1.57 -19.36 -13.63
C TYR A 52 3.03 -18.89 -13.60
N GLN A 53 3.84 -19.24 -14.61
CA GLN A 53 5.28 -18.95 -14.59
C GLN A 53 5.53 -17.45 -14.58
N GLU A 54 4.87 -16.73 -15.49
CA GLU A 54 5.04 -15.29 -15.62
C GLU A 54 4.52 -14.55 -14.39
N LEU A 55 3.38 -14.96 -13.83
CA LEU A 55 2.86 -14.38 -12.58
C LEU A 55 3.85 -14.57 -11.43
N THR A 56 4.39 -15.78 -11.27
CA THR A 56 5.32 -16.08 -10.19
C THR A 56 6.58 -15.25 -10.34
N LYS A 57 7.18 -15.21 -11.53
CA LYS A 57 8.38 -14.43 -11.81
C LYS A 57 8.17 -12.94 -11.51
N GLN A 58 7.04 -12.37 -11.94
CA GLN A 58 6.74 -10.97 -11.64
C GLN A 58 6.58 -10.71 -10.14
N LEU A 59 6.00 -11.65 -9.39
CA LEU A 59 5.89 -11.56 -7.93
C LEU A 59 7.25 -11.71 -7.24
N SER A 60 8.12 -12.59 -7.72
CA SER A 60 9.50 -12.75 -7.23
C SER A 60 10.30 -11.47 -7.43
N ASP A 61 10.25 -10.88 -8.63
CA ASP A 61 10.94 -9.63 -8.96
C ASP A 61 10.42 -8.47 -8.09
N PHE A 62 9.09 -8.38 -7.93
CA PHE A 62 8.44 -7.41 -7.04
C PHE A 62 8.88 -7.56 -5.57
N GLN A 63 9.02 -8.79 -5.08
CA GLN A 63 9.50 -9.06 -3.72
C GLN A 63 10.95 -8.63 -3.53
N HIS A 64 11.83 -8.91 -4.49
CA HIS A 64 13.22 -8.50 -4.40
C HIS A 64 13.38 -6.97 -4.28
N ASN A 65 12.49 -6.22 -4.93
CA ASN A 65 12.42 -4.76 -4.81
C ASN A 65 11.92 -4.32 -3.41
N LEU A 66 11.00 -5.07 -2.80
CA LEU A 66 10.49 -4.81 -1.44
C LEU A 66 11.44 -5.25 -0.32
N ASP A 67 12.28 -6.26 -0.55
CA ASP A 67 13.14 -6.89 0.46
C ASP A 67 14.17 -5.94 1.07
N SER A 68 14.51 -4.83 0.40
CA SER A 68 15.29 -3.73 0.98
C SER A 68 14.64 -3.11 2.24
N GLY A 69 13.32 -3.29 2.43
CA GLY A 69 12.56 -2.88 3.63
C GLY A 69 12.22 -4.00 4.62
N PHE A 70 12.36 -5.28 4.23
CA PHE A 70 11.91 -6.45 4.98
C PHE A 70 12.70 -6.68 6.29
N SER A 71 13.99 -6.33 6.31
CA SER A 71 14.84 -6.36 7.51
C SER A 71 14.32 -5.48 8.66
N SER A 72 13.53 -4.44 8.34
CA SER A 72 12.92 -3.54 9.34
C SER A 72 11.57 -4.03 9.89
N LEU A 73 10.92 -4.96 9.18
CA LEU A 73 9.60 -5.51 9.50
C LEU A 73 9.70 -6.51 10.66
N PHE A 74 10.75 -7.34 10.63
CA PHE A 74 11.07 -8.31 11.68
C PHE A 74 11.76 -7.71 12.91
N SER A 75 12.45 -6.58 12.78
CA SER A 75 13.08 -5.93 13.93
C SER A 75 12.08 -5.21 14.85
N ARG A 76 10.85 -4.99 14.38
CA ARG A 76 9.74 -4.40 15.15
C ARG A 76 8.81 -5.42 15.80
N LEU A 77 8.90 -6.69 15.38
CA LEU A 77 8.22 -7.78 16.05
C LEU A 77 9.05 -8.14 17.27
N ASP A 78 8.70 -7.60 18.43
CA ASP A 78 9.39 -7.97 19.66
C ASP A 78 9.27 -9.48 19.87
N LYS A 79 10.41 -10.11 20.14
CA LYS A 79 10.69 -11.56 20.11
C LYS A 79 9.49 -12.43 20.52
N SER A 80 8.91 -13.18 19.59
CA SER A 80 7.80 -14.10 19.89
C SER A 80 7.72 -15.29 18.92
N THR A 81 7.02 -16.35 19.36
CA THR A 81 6.61 -17.52 18.57
C THR A 81 5.97 -17.15 17.23
N PHE A 82 5.32 -15.97 17.14
CA PHE A 82 4.74 -15.44 15.92
C PHE A 82 5.77 -15.19 14.81
N GLN A 83 6.87 -14.51 15.13
CA GLN A 83 7.93 -14.26 14.16
C GLN A 83 8.46 -15.59 13.62
N ASN A 84 8.72 -16.55 14.51
CA ASN A 84 9.21 -17.87 14.12
C ASN A 84 8.21 -18.62 13.22
N ALA A 85 6.90 -18.56 13.53
CA ALA A 85 5.88 -19.20 12.72
C ALA A 85 5.75 -18.55 11.34
N LEU A 86 5.68 -17.21 11.27
CA LEU A 86 5.57 -16.49 10.01
C LEU A 86 6.83 -16.67 9.15
N THR A 87 8.02 -16.57 9.75
CA THR A 87 9.29 -16.86 9.08
C THR A 87 9.34 -18.29 8.58
N GLY A 88 8.86 -19.26 9.37
CA GLY A 88 8.75 -20.66 8.96
C GLY A 88 7.90 -20.82 7.70
N TYR A 89 6.69 -20.25 7.69
CA TYR A 89 5.80 -20.33 6.53
C TYR A 89 6.38 -19.66 5.28
N VAL A 90 6.98 -18.47 5.43
CA VAL A 90 7.63 -17.76 4.32
C VAL A 90 8.80 -18.57 3.78
N ASN A 91 9.69 -19.07 4.63
CA ASN A 91 10.84 -19.86 4.19
C ASN A 91 10.44 -21.14 3.45
N THR A 92 9.37 -21.81 3.88
CA THR A 92 8.82 -22.97 3.17
C THR A 92 8.31 -22.58 1.78
N ILE A 93 7.59 -21.47 1.66
CA ILE A 93 7.12 -20.97 0.37
C ILE A 93 8.30 -20.60 -0.53
N ASP A 94 9.33 -19.91 -0.03
CA ASP A 94 10.50 -19.47 -0.80
C ASP A 94 11.33 -20.65 -1.32
N SER A 95 11.51 -21.68 -0.49
CA SER A 95 12.15 -22.92 -0.91
C SER A 95 11.37 -23.58 -2.06
N CYS A 96 10.05 -23.62 -1.94
CA CYS A 96 9.19 -24.23 -2.95
C CYS A 96 9.04 -23.39 -4.21
N GLU A 97 9.09 -22.07 -4.11
CA GLU A 97 9.18 -21.13 -5.22
C GLU A 97 10.43 -21.41 -6.04
N THR A 98 11.57 -21.62 -5.39
CA THR A 98 12.83 -21.94 -6.08
C THR A 98 12.70 -23.25 -6.86
N ASP A 99 12.16 -24.30 -6.24
CA ASP A 99 11.93 -25.59 -6.91
C ASP A 99 10.93 -25.48 -8.07
N TYR A 100 9.89 -24.66 -7.92
CA TYR A 100 8.93 -24.37 -8.98
C TYR A 100 9.57 -23.62 -10.15
N LEU A 101 10.33 -22.55 -9.89
CA LEU A 101 11.01 -21.78 -10.92
C LEU A 101 12.03 -22.63 -11.70
N ASN A 102 12.74 -23.53 -11.01
CA ASN A 102 13.63 -24.49 -11.66
C ASN A 102 12.85 -25.43 -12.59
N TYR A 103 11.70 -25.95 -12.14
CA TYR A 103 10.85 -26.84 -12.94
C TYR A 103 10.29 -26.16 -14.19
N VAL A 104 9.78 -24.93 -14.09
CA VAL A 104 9.21 -24.23 -15.26
C VAL A 104 10.27 -23.70 -16.23
N THR A 105 11.49 -23.45 -15.75
CA THR A 105 12.58 -22.93 -16.60
C THR A 105 13.31 -24.05 -17.34
N ASP A 106 13.55 -25.19 -16.69
CA ASP A 106 14.22 -26.36 -17.27
C ASP A 106 13.52 -27.68 -16.86
N PRO A 107 12.37 -28.01 -17.51
CA PRO A 107 11.57 -29.16 -17.13
C PRO A 107 12.33 -30.48 -17.34
N SER A 108 12.55 -31.18 -16.24
CA SER A 108 13.22 -32.48 -16.18
C SER A 108 12.64 -33.38 -15.09
N ASP A 109 12.82 -34.69 -15.19
CA ASP A 109 12.40 -35.64 -14.14
C ASP A 109 12.97 -35.26 -12.76
N ALA A 110 14.19 -34.73 -12.72
CA ALA A 110 14.83 -34.27 -11.50
C ALA A 110 14.14 -33.03 -10.91
N SER A 111 13.89 -32.00 -11.73
CA SER A 111 13.20 -30.78 -11.30
C SER A 111 11.76 -31.07 -10.86
N MET A 112 11.04 -31.93 -11.57
CA MET A 112 9.68 -32.37 -11.21
C MET A 112 9.68 -33.09 -9.86
N LYS A 113 10.61 -34.02 -9.65
CA LYS A 113 10.74 -34.74 -8.37
C LYS A 113 11.10 -33.81 -7.20
N ASN A 114 11.84 -32.74 -7.44
CA ASN A 114 12.10 -31.72 -6.43
C ASN A 114 10.84 -30.93 -6.10
N LEU A 115 10.12 -30.43 -7.12
CA LEU A 115 8.86 -29.71 -6.93
C LEU A 115 7.82 -30.56 -6.19
N LEU A 116 7.73 -31.87 -6.45
CA LEU A 116 6.81 -32.77 -5.75
C LEU A 116 7.08 -32.89 -4.23
N LYS A 117 8.26 -32.49 -3.73
CA LYS A 117 8.51 -32.38 -2.28
C LYS A 117 7.69 -31.26 -1.63
N CYS A 118 7.11 -30.36 -2.43
CA CYS A 118 6.27 -29.24 -2.00
C CYS A 118 4.79 -29.57 -1.88
N ASN A 119 4.37 -30.85 -1.90
CA ASN A 119 2.97 -31.23 -1.71
C ASN A 119 2.37 -30.76 -0.37
N GLY A 120 3.21 -30.57 0.66
CA GLY A 120 2.83 -29.99 1.95
C GLY A 120 2.78 -28.45 1.99
N VAL A 121 3.03 -27.73 0.88
CA VAL A 121 3.14 -26.26 0.91
C VAL A 121 1.86 -25.57 1.42
N MET A 122 0.70 -26.20 1.26
CA MET A 122 -0.58 -25.70 1.76
C MET A 122 -0.64 -25.60 3.30
N GLU A 123 0.20 -26.33 4.03
CA GLU A 123 0.36 -26.18 5.48
C GLU A 123 0.97 -24.83 5.87
N SER A 124 1.67 -24.16 4.95
CA SER A 124 2.20 -22.79 5.11
C SER A 124 1.28 -21.74 4.48
N VAL A 125 0.70 -22.04 3.31
CA VAL A 125 -0.19 -21.10 2.59
C VAL A 125 -1.47 -20.81 3.36
N ARG A 126 -2.13 -21.84 3.92
CA ARG A 126 -3.41 -21.66 4.62
C ARG A 126 -3.31 -20.79 5.87
N PRO A 127 -2.35 -21.00 6.80
CA PRO A 127 -2.17 -20.09 7.93
C PRO A 127 -1.88 -18.66 7.49
N LEU A 128 -1.04 -18.47 6.47
CA LEU A 128 -0.74 -17.14 5.95
C LEU A 128 -2.00 -16.43 5.41
N GLY A 129 -2.81 -17.13 4.62
CA GLY A 129 -4.09 -16.63 4.11
C GLY A 129 -5.08 -16.31 5.24
N LYS A 130 -5.13 -17.12 6.31
CA LYS A 130 -5.95 -16.85 7.50
C LYS A 130 -5.53 -15.56 8.20
N TYR A 131 -4.24 -15.33 8.40
CA TYR A 131 -3.74 -14.12 9.06
C TYR A 131 -4.01 -12.86 8.22
N LEU A 132 -3.80 -12.94 6.91
CA LEU A 132 -4.10 -11.86 5.98
C LEU A 132 -5.60 -11.53 5.90
N SER A 133 -6.47 -12.50 6.16
CA SER A 133 -7.94 -12.33 6.15
C SER A 133 -8.54 -12.03 7.53
N GLY A 134 -7.72 -11.62 8.50
CA GLY A 134 -8.20 -11.15 9.80
C GLY A 134 -8.43 -12.25 10.83
N THR A 135 -7.84 -13.44 10.66
CA THR A 135 -7.79 -14.44 11.72
C THR A 135 -6.65 -14.12 12.69
N ARG A 136 -6.88 -14.32 13.99
CA ARG A 136 -5.84 -14.18 15.01
C ARG A 136 -4.71 -15.18 14.76
N ILE A 137 -3.51 -14.73 15.08
CA ILE A 137 -2.35 -15.62 15.22
C ILE A 137 -2.58 -16.46 16.48
N ILE A 138 -2.15 -17.73 16.50
CA ILE A 138 -2.31 -18.64 17.65
C ILE A 138 -1.92 -17.91 18.95
N ASP A 139 -2.87 -17.81 19.88
CA ASP A 139 -2.76 -17.12 21.18
C ASP A 139 -2.26 -15.66 21.11
N GLY A 140 -2.41 -14.99 19.96
CA GLY A 140 -1.90 -13.65 19.67
C GLY A 140 -2.96 -12.65 19.16
N PRO A 141 -2.55 -11.39 18.93
CA PRO A 141 -3.42 -10.37 18.36
C PRO A 141 -3.71 -10.64 16.87
N LEU A 142 -4.59 -9.83 16.27
CA LEU A 142 -4.67 -9.76 14.82
C LEU A 142 -3.34 -9.24 14.28
N LEU A 143 -2.89 -9.78 13.14
CA LEU A 143 -1.62 -9.40 12.49
C LEU A 143 -1.42 -7.87 12.44
N PHE A 144 -2.51 -7.13 12.22
CA PHE A 144 -2.44 -5.69 11.98
C PHE A 144 -2.65 -4.81 13.21
N ASP A 145 -3.06 -5.39 14.33
CA ASP A 145 -3.07 -4.65 15.60
C ASP A 145 -1.64 -4.33 16.06
N LEU A 146 -0.64 -5.09 15.58
CA LEU A 146 0.79 -4.84 15.80
C LEU A 146 1.28 -3.51 15.19
N TYR A 147 0.54 -2.95 14.21
CA TYR A 147 0.90 -1.71 13.53
C TYR A 147 0.05 -0.53 13.96
N LYS A 148 -0.73 -0.69 15.05
CA LYS A 148 -1.46 0.39 15.71
C LYS A 148 -0.70 0.81 16.96
N ASN A 149 -0.67 2.12 17.24
CA ASN A 149 -0.19 2.58 18.55
C ASN A 149 -1.27 2.35 19.63
N ASN A 150 -0.96 2.70 20.88
CA ASN A 150 -1.88 2.54 22.01
C ASN A 150 -3.19 3.35 21.88
N GLU A 151 -3.23 4.33 20.99
CA GLU A 151 -4.40 5.16 20.69
C GLU A 151 -5.18 4.63 19.47
N GLY A 152 -4.74 3.52 18.88
CA GLY A 152 -5.32 2.91 17.69
C GLY A 152 -4.88 3.53 16.36
N ILE A 153 -3.98 4.51 16.36
CA ILE A 153 -3.50 5.16 15.13
C ILE A 153 -2.64 4.18 14.34
N CYS A 154 -3.01 3.97 13.08
CA CYS A 154 -2.36 3.03 12.19
C CYS A 154 -1.05 3.57 11.61
N ASN A 155 -0.03 2.71 11.56
CA ASN A 155 1.19 2.97 10.78
C ASN A 155 0.97 2.54 9.32
N GLY A 156 0.48 3.46 8.48
CA GLY A 156 0.14 3.17 7.09
C GLY A 156 1.29 2.60 6.27
N SER A 157 2.50 3.17 6.40
CA SER A 157 3.67 2.69 5.66
C SER A 157 4.06 1.27 6.04
N ALA A 158 3.97 0.90 7.33
CA ALA A 158 4.27 -0.45 7.76
C ALA A 158 3.20 -1.43 7.28
N MET A 159 1.92 -1.06 7.41
CA MET A 159 0.80 -1.89 6.99
C MET A 159 0.82 -2.18 5.49
N GLU A 160 1.03 -1.16 4.65
CA GLU A 160 1.18 -1.31 3.20
C GLU A 160 2.29 -2.29 2.83
N SER A 161 3.48 -2.09 3.41
CA SER A 161 4.64 -2.95 3.16
C SER A 161 4.35 -4.41 3.52
N VAL A 162 3.83 -4.65 4.73
CA VAL A 162 3.50 -5.99 5.24
C VAL A 162 2.48 -6.68 4.34
N TYR A 163 1.41 -5.97 3.97
CA TYR A 163 0.36 -6.52 3.13
C TYR A 163 0.85 -6.88 1.73
N LYS A 164 1.59 -5.98 1.08
CA LYS A 164 2.15 -6.22 -0.25
C LYS A 164 3.06 -7.45 -0.24
N THR A 165 3.96 -7.54 0.72
CA THR A 165 4.92 -8.65 0.82
C THR A 165 4.23 -9.98 1.13
N LEU A 166 3.44 -10.04 2.21
CA LEU A 166 2.83 -11.29 2.65
C LEU A 166 1.77 -11.79 1.66
N PHE A 167 1.05 -10.89 1.00
CA PHE A 167 0.10 -11.28 -0.04
C PHE A 167 0.81 -11.82 -1.29
N ALA A 168 1.93 -11.22 -1.71
CA ALA A 168 2.75 -11.79 -2.78
C ALA A 168 3.26 -13.20 -2.43
N LYS A 169 3.77 -13.41 -1.20
CA LYS A 169 4.19 -14.74 -0.72
C LYS A 169 3.03 -15.74 -0.73
N TYR A 170 1.86 -15.30 -0.27
CA TYR A 170 0.65 -16.11 -0.29
C TYR A 170 0.30 -16.57 -1.72
N VAL A 171 0.34 -15.66 -2.69
CA VAL A 171 0.02 -15.97 -4.11
C VAL A 171 1.05 -16.90 -4.73
N ILE A 172 2.34 -16.70 -4.47
CA ILE A 172 3.41 -17.61 -4.93
C ILE A 172 3.16 -19.02 -4.38
N GLY A 173 2.88 -19.16 -3.09
CA GLY A 173 2.58 -20.45 -2.49
C GLY A 173 1.32 -21.11 -3.10
N CYS A 174 0.31 -20.31 -3.45
CA CYS A 174 -0.87 -20.78 -4.19
C CYS A 174 -0.53 -21.30 -5.59
N THR A 175 0.35 -20.62 -6.32
CA THR A 175 0.86 -21.09 -7.61
C THR A 175 1.55 -22.45 -7.48
N VAL A 176 2.48 -22.57 -6.53
CA VAL A 176 3.20 -23.82 -6.28
C VAL A 176 2.21 -24.94 -5.95
N ALA A 177 1.30 -24.71 -4.99
CA ALA A 177 0.32 -25.70 -4.57
C ALA A 177 -0.52 -26.20 -5.74
N THR A 178 -1.03 -25.27 -6.56
CA THR A 178 -1.86 -25.60 -7.73
C THR A 178 -1.06 -26.37 -8.78
N SER A 179 0.22 -26.03 -8.97
CA SER A 179 1.08 -26.75 -9.91
C SER A 179 1.36 -28.18 -9.44
N VAL A 180 1.62 -28.37 -8.14
CA VAL A 180 1.82 -29.70 -7.55
C VAL A 180 0.54 -30.55 -7.64
N GLU A 181 -0.62 -29.99 -7.28
CA GLU A 181 -1.92 -30.66 -7.39
C GLU A 181 -2.15 -31.21 -8.81
N ARG A 182 -1.86 -30.41 -9.83
CA ARG A 182 -2.02 -30.81 -11.24
C ARG A 182 -1.11 -31.95 -11.65
N ILE A 183 0.14 -31.94 -11.18
CA ILE A 183 1.11 -33.02 -11.46
C ILE A 183 0.65 -34.31 -10.78
N GLU A 184 0.16 -34.25 -9.54
CA GLU A 184 -0.23 -35.43 -8.76
C GLU A 184 -1.60 -36.01 -9.13
N HIS A 185 -2.58 -35.16 -9.50
CA HIS A 185 -3.98 -35.55 -9.62
C HIS A 185 -4.59 -35.33 -11.02
N THR A 186 -3.75 -35.09 -12.04
CA THR A 186 -4.12 -34.77 -13.43
C THR A 186 -4.85 -33.43 -13.60
N ALA A 187 -4.73 -32.83 -14.79
CA ALA A 187 -4.98 -31.40 -15.08
C ALA A 187 -6.37 -30.82 -14.71
N ASN A 188 -7.37 -31.65 -14.41
CA ASN A 188 -8.74 -31.21 -14.12
C ASN A 188 -9.00 -30.91 -12.63
N THR A 189 -7.99 -31.01 -11.75
CA THR A 189 -8.12 -30.66 -10.33
C THR A 189 -7.69 -29.21 -10.10
N SER A 190 -8.57 -28.43 -9.46
CA SER A 190 -8.37 -27.00 -9.19
C SER A 190 -8.81 -26.61 -7.77
N VAL A 191 -8.69 -27.54 -6.82
CA VAL A 191 -9.16 -27.33 -5.45
C VAL A 191 -8.33 -26.23 -4.80
N TYR A 192 -7.00 -26.28 -4.96
CA TYR A 192 -6.13 -25.26 -4.37
C TYR A 192 -6.26 -23.92 -5.08
N ALA A 193 -6.41 -23.89 -6.41
CA ALA A 193 -6.67 -22.65 -7.13
C ALA A 193 -7.96 -21.96 -6.65
N THR A 194 -9.03 -22.74 -6.46
CA THR A 194 -10.32 -22.25 -5.96
C THR A 194 -10.22 -21.74 -4.53
N GLU A 195 -9.61 -22.52 -3.63
CA GLU A 195 -9.39 -22.11 -2.23
C GLU A 195 -8.57 -20.82 -2.13
N CYS A 196 -7.54 -20.71 -2.97
CA CYS A 196 -6.66 -19.56 -3.03
C CYS A 196 -7.39 -18.30 -3.51
N ARG A 197 -8.11 -18.37 -4.63
CA ARG A 197 -8.90 -17.23 -5.14
C ARG A 197 -9.93 -16.73 -4.13
N ASP A 198 -10.64 -17.65 -3.48
CA ASP A 198 -11.65 -17.30 -2.49
C ASP A 198 -11.01 -16.61 -1.26
N THR A 199 -9.83 -17.06 -0.86
CA THR A 199 -9.06 -16.44 0.23
C THR A 199 -8.49 -15.09 -0.18
N MET A 200 -7.95 -14.93 -1.39
CA MET A 200 -7.49 -13.64 -1.91
C MET A 200 -8.60 -12.58 -1.88
N SER A 201 -9.82 -12.99 -2.27
CA SER A 201 -11.01 -12.13 -2.19
C SER A 201 -11.33 -11.71 -0.75
N LYS A 202 -11.28 -12.66 0.21
CA LYS A 202 -11.46 -12.35 1.65
C LYS A 202 -10.38 -11.40 2.19
N VAL A 203 -9.13 -11.57 1.78
CA VAL A 203 -8.03 -10.66 2.16
C VAL A 203 -8.33 -9.24 1.66
N ARG A 204 -8.68 -9.08 0.38
CA ARG A 204 -9.04 -7.78 -0.21
C ARG A 204 -10.18 -7.10 0.57
N ASP A 205 -11.23 -7.84 0.88
CA ASP A 205 -12.40 -7.30 1.60
C ASP A 205 -12.05 -6.92 3.04
N TYR A 206 -11.22 -7.73 3.72
CA TYR A 206 -10.73 -7.44 5.06
C TYR A 206 -9.86 -6.18 5.11
N VAL A 207 -8.92 -6.01 4.15
CA VAL A 207 -8.05 -4.83 4.08
C VAL A 207 -8.87 -3.56 3.86
N LYS A 208 -9.91 -3.63 3.04
CA LYS A 208 -10.82 -2.50 2.82
C LYS A 208 -11.50 -2.05 4.11
N ILE A 209 -11.96 -2.99 4.94
CA ILE A 209 -12.55 -2.67 6.26
C ILE A 209 -11.50 -2.02 7.16
N LEU A 210 -10.31 -2.62 7.23
CA LEU A 210 -9.21 -2.11 8.04
C LEU A 210 -8.77 -0.69 7.63
N TYR A 211 -8.76 -0.39 6.32
CA TYR A 211 -8.42 0.94 5.81
C TYR A 211 -9.46 1.98 6.20
N ASN A 212 -10.74 1.63 6.20
CA ASN A 212 -11.79 2.51 6.69
C ASN A 212 -11.64 2.83 8.18
N ASP A 213 -11.29 1.84 9.00
CA ASP A 213 -11.03 2.04 10.44
C ASP A 213 -9.82 2.95 10.67
N CYS A 214 -8.72 2.70 9.95
CA CYS A 214 -7.52 3.53 10.01
C CYS A 214 -7.76 4.96 9.52
N ALA A 215 -8.53 5.13 8.44
CA ALA A 215 -8.90 6.43 7.91
C ALA A 215 -9.63 7.27 8.96
N ARG A 216 -10.63 6.68 9.65
CA ARG A 216 -11.42 7.40 10.66
C ARG A 216 -10.57 7.98 11.78
N LEU A 217 -9.61 7.21 12.30
CA LEU A 217 -8.69 7.70 13.34
C LEU A 217 -7.70 8.71 12.77
N SER A 218 -7.21 8.48 11.55
CA SER A 218 -6.27 9.38 10.87
C SER A 218 -6.87 10.77 10.63
N CYS A 219 -8.16 10.88 10.25
CA CYS A 219 -8.81 12.18 10.08
C CYS A 219 -8.68 13.09 11.32
N LYS A 220 -8.65 12.49 12.53
CA LYS A 220 -8.58 13.24 13.80
C LYS A 220 -7.20 13.78 14.12
N VAL A 221 -6.15 13.15 13.60
CA VAL A 221 -4.74 13.44 13.96
C VAL A 221 -3.91 13.93 12.77
N PHE A 222 -4.54 13.99 11.58
CA PHE A 222 -3.87 14.30 10.32
C PHE A 222 -3.15 15.65 10.39
N HIS A 223 -3.86 16.73 10.76
CA HIS A 223 -3.31 18.09 10.87
C HIS A 223 -1.98 18.14 11.65
N CYS A 224 -1.97 17.53 12.84
CA CYS A 224 -0.81 17.52 13.72
C CYS A 224 0.36 16.69 13.17
N SER A 225 0.05 15.63 12.43
CA SER A 225 1.04 14.74 11.86
C SER A 225 1.72 15.36 10.63
N VAL A 226 0.96 16.06 9.78
CA VAL A 226 1.46 16.70 8.55
C VAL A 226 2.57 17.69 8.83
N GLN A 227 2.47 18.47 9.91
CA GLN A 227 3.49 19.45 10.28
C GLN A 227 4.88 18.81 10.49
N THR A 228 4.94 17.56 10.95
CA THR A 228 6.19 16.82 11.09
C THR A 228 6.72 16.31 9.75
N LEU A 229 5.84 15.95 8.81
CA LEU A 229 6.18 15.45 7.47
C LEU A 229 6.74 16.54 6.55
N LEU A 230 6.35 17.79 6.79
CA LEU A 230 6.78 18.99 6.08
C LEU A 230 8.21 19.45 6.40
N ASN A 231 8.90 18.81 7.33
CA ASN A 231 10.27 19.16 7.68
C ASN A 231 11.27 18.14 7.10
N PRO A 232 12.12 18.51 6.12
CA PRO A 232 12.20 19.81 5.44
C PRO A 232 11.10 19.99 4.36
N PRO A 233 10.76 21.24 3.99
CA PRO A 233 9.78 21.52 2.94
C PRO A 233 10.27 20.98 1.59
N GLY A 234 9.37 20.36 0.84
CA GLY A 234 9.66 19.83 -0.51
C GLY A 234 8.66 20.31 -1.55
N SER A 235 8.79 19.83 -2.79
CA SER A 235 7.79 20.10 -3.84
C SER A 235 6.42 19.50 -3.49
N PRO A 236 5.32 19.94 -4.13
CA PRO A 236 4.00 19.33 -3.97
C PRO A 236 4.03 17.82 -4.20
N LYS A 237 4.80 17.38 -5.21
CA LYS A 237 5.02 15.96 -5.52
C LYS A 237 5.69 15.22 -4.36
N TYR A 238 6.77 15.76 -3.80
CA TYR A 238 7.47 15.15 -2.68
C TYR A 238 6.57 15.00 -1.44
N LEU A 239 5.79 16.03 -1.14
CA LEU A 239 4.85 15.98 -0.02
C LEU A 239 3.74 14.95 -0.28
N HIS A 240 3.16 14.95 -1.48
CA HIS A 240 2.17 13.96 -1.87
C HIS A 240 2.70 12.53 -1.69
N GLU A 241 3.90 12.21 -2.20
CA GLU A 241 4.51 10.88 -2.05
C GLU A 241 4.67 10.47 -0.57
N LYS A 242 5.09 11.41 0.30
CA LYS A 242 5.13 11.17 1.74
C LYS A 242 3.75 10.91 2.33
N LEU A 243 2.75 11.70 1.95
CA LEU A 243 1.38 11.57 2.47
C LEU A 243 0.78 10.24 2.05
N SER A 244 0.83 9.89 0.75
CA SER A 244 0.35 8.61 0.23
C SER A 244 1.02 7.42 0.89
N LYS A 245 2.32 7.52 1.22
CA LYS A 245 3.04 6.47 1.95
C LYS A 245 2.56 6.31 3.41
N ASN A 246 2.28 7.41 4.10
CA ASN A 246 1.89 7.37 5.52
C ASN A 246 0.39 7.13 5.72
N TYR A 247 -0.43 7.52 4.74
CA TYR A 247 -1.88 7.49 4.79
C TYR A 247 -2.45 6.86 3.49
N PRO A 248 -2.21 5.57 3.26
CA PRO A 248 -2.58 4.89 2.01
C PRO A 248 -4.09 4.80 1.76
N TRP A 249 -4.90 5.05 2.78
CA TRP A 249 -6.37 5.10 2.71
C TRP A 249 -6.91 6.47 2.25
N PHE A 250 -6.04 7.44 1.95
CA PHE A 250 -6.41 8.74 1.42
C PHE A 250 -5.76 9.03 0.06
N ASN A 251 -6.50 9.75 -0.78
CA ASN A 251 -5.96 10.48 -1.92
C ASN A 251 -5.73 11.94 -1.53
N PHE A 252 -4.76 12.60 -2.18
CA PHE A 252 -4.30 13.93 -1.82
C PHE A 252 -4.28 14.88 -3.03
N LEU A 253 -4.73 16.12 -2.82
CA LEU A 253 -4.45 17.23 -3.71
C LEU A 253 -3.58 18.22 -2.94
N VAL A 254 -2.33 18.39 -3.39
CA VAL A 254 -1.36 19.24 -2.72
C VAL A 254 -1.17 20.51 -3.52
N PHE A 255 -1.44 21.65 -2.89
CA PHE A 255 -1.17 22.98 -3.44
C PHE A 255 -0.05 23.63 -2.64
N GLN A 256 0.94 24.19 -3.33
CA GLN A 256 1.98 25.00 -2.73
C GLN A 256 1.84 26.42 -3.23
N SER A 257 1.72 27.37 -2.31
CA SER A 257 1.62 28.80 -2.61
C SER A 257 2.69 29.60 -1.87
N SER A 258 2.97 30.80 -2.38
CA SER A 258 3.71 31.82 -1.66
C SER A 258 2.95 32.26 -0.41
N LYS A 259 3.67 32.79 0.60
CA LYS A 259 3.07 33.23 1.87
C LYS A 259 1.86 34.15 1.63
N GLY A 260 0.73 33.80 2.21
CA GLY A 260 -0.55 34.52 2.06
C GLY A 260 -1.46 33.96 0.96
N GLY A 261 -0.97 33.06 0.10
CA GLY A 261 -1.81 32.28 -0.80
C GLY A 261 -2.72 31.35 -0.02
N LYS A 262 -3.96 31.21 -0.48
CA LYS A 262 -4.99 30.34 0.09
C LYS A 262 -5.80 29.72 -1.02
N THR A 263 -6.31 28.53 -0.76
CA THR A 263 -7.30 27.87 -1.61
C THR A 263 -8.71 28.07 -1.05
N LYS A 264 -9.72 28.01 -1.92
CA LYS A 264 -11.13 27.93 -1.53
C LYS A 264 -11.79 26.74 -2.20
N LEU A 265 -12.62 26.04 -1.42
CA LEU A 265 -13.32 24.85 -1.87
C LEU A 265 -14.73 25.20 -2.39
N GLY A 266 -15.13 24.58 -3.49
CA GLY A 266 -16.45 24.61 -4.08
C GLY A 266 -16.84 23.25 -4.69
N GLY A 267 -18.03 23.18 -5.28
CA GLY A 267 -18.60 21.94 -5.81
C GLY A 267 -19.44 21.16 -4.79
N ASN A 268 -19.87 19.95 -5.15
CA ASN A 268 -20.69 19.06 -4.32
C ASN A 268 -19.95 17.79 -3.85
N PHE A 269 -18.69 17.61 -4.23
CA PHE A 269 -17.79 16.63 -3.65
C PHE A 269 -17.13 17.19 -2.39
N LEU A 270 -17.29 16.53 -1.24
CA LEU A 270 -16.79 17.02 0.03
C LEU A 270 -15.42 16.40 0.34
N ALA A 271 -14.33 17.10 -0.02
CA ALA A 271 -12.98 16.77 0.43
C ALA A 271 -12.67 17.48 1.75
N ARG A 272 -11.91 16.82 2.64
CA ARG A 272 -11.40 17.48 3.85
C ARG A 272 -10.23 18.38 3.45
N HIS A 273 -10.16 19.57 4.05
CA HIS A 273 -9.14 20.57 3.77
C HIS A 273 -8.26 20.77 5.01
N ASP A 274 -6.95 20.57 4.83
CA ASP A 274 -5.90 20.83 5.82
C ASP A 274 -5.05 22.00 5.34
N ASP A 275 -5.18 23.14 6.01
CA ASP A 275 -4.56 24.41 5.66
C ASP A 275 -3.59 24.88 6.76
N HIS A 276 -3.03 26.08 6.58
CA HIS A 276 -2.12 26.73 7.56
C HIS A 276 -0.78 26.02 7.77
N HIS A 277 -0.40 25.12 6.88
CA HIS A 277 0.94 24.52 6.88
C HIS A 277 1.98 25.50 6.32
N LEU A 278 2.45 26.38 7.20
CA LEU A 278 3.43 27.40 6.87
C LEU A 278 4.85 26.88 7.08
N THR A 279 5.67 27.04 6.05
CA THR A 279 7.13 27.05 6.17
C THR A 279 7.64 28.46 5.88
N ASN A 280 8.92 28.75 6.13
CA ASN A 280 9.48 30.12 6.13
C ASN A 280 9.02 31.04 4.98
N LYS A 281 8.76 30.51 3.78
CA LYS A 281 8.31 31.30 2.61
C LYS A 281 7.08 30.74 1.87
N THR A 282 6.65 29.51 2.14
CA THR A 282 5.58 28.84 1.40
C THR A 282 4.51 28.30 2.31
N THR A 283 3.27 28.31 1.82
CA THR A 283 2.09 27.73 2.45
C THR A 283 1.68 26.50 1.65
N TYR A 284 1.33 25.41 2.34
CA TYR A 284 0.74 24.23 1.72
C TYR A 284 -0.72 24.10 2.15
N ASP A 285 -1.58 23.90 1.17
CA ASP A 285 -2.98 23.53 1.37
C ASP A 285 -3.14 22.11 0.82
N ILE A 286 -3.69 21.22 1.65
CA ILE A 286 -3.80 19.79 1.35
C ILE A 286 -5.26 19.40 1.43
N PHE A 287 -5.81 18.93 0.32
CA PHE A 287 -7.11 18.28 0.32
C PHE A 287 -6.94 16.78 0.40
N TYR A 288 -7.75 16.11 1.19
CA TYR A 288 -7.73 14.67 1.31
C TYR A 288 -9.12 14.07 1.41
N PHE A 289 -9.26 12.88 0.82
CA PHE A 289 -10.52 12.15 0.70
C PHE A 289 -10.24 10.67 0.50
N ASP A 290 -11.30 9.86 0.41
CA ASP A 290 -11.22 8.42 0.24
C ASP A 290 -10.21 7.99 -0.85
N GLY A 291 -9.20 7.19 -0.46
CA GLY A 291 -8.14 6.69 -1.33
C GLY A 291 -8.64 5.79 -2.47
N PHE A 292 -9.86 5.26 -2.37
CA PHE A 292 -10.51 4.49 -3.42
C PHE A 292 -11.31 5.33 -4.42
N THR A 293 -11.39 6.65 -4.20
CA THR A 293 -12.05 7.59 -5.11
C THR A 293 -11.01 8.36 -5.89
N GLN A 294 -11.09 8.36 -7.22
CA GLN A 294 -10.21 9.14 -8.09
C GLN A 294 -11.01 10.30 -8.70
N LEU A 295 -10.42 11.50 -8.73
CA LEU A 295 -10.99 12.62 -9.49
C LEU A 295 -10.48 12.58 -10.93
N THR A 296 -11.36 12.87 -11.88
CA THR A 296 -11.02 12.98 -13.30
C THR A 296 -11.55 14.28 -13.91
N GLU A 297 -11.08 14.61 -15.11
CA GLU A 297 -11.56 15.77 -15.89
C GLU A 297 -12.94 15.52 -16.52
N GLU A 298 -13.34 14.25 -16.65
CA GLU A 298 -14.62 13.89 -17.26
C GLU A 298 -15.77 14.21 -16.32
N LYS A 299 -16.74 14.98 -16.79
CA LYS A 299 -17.88 15.42 -15.98
C LYS A 299 -18.69 14.24 -15.43
N GLN A 300 -18.85 14.19 -14.11
CA GLN A 300 -19.64 13.18 -13.40
C GLN A 300 -20.57 13.80 -12.33
N ASN A 301 -21.21 12.95 -11.52
CA ASN A 301 -22.24 13.32 -10.55
C ASN A 301 -21.75 14.25 -9.44
N PHE A 302 -20.48 14.10 -9.04
CA PHE A 302 -19.86 14.90 -8.00
C PHE A 302 -18.68 15.68 -8.57
N SER A 303 -18.61 16.98 -8.30
CA SER A 303 -17.53 17.87 -8.68
C SER A 303 -16.84 18.46 -7.46
N LEU A 304 -15.53 18.55 -7.53
CA LEU A 304 -14.68 19.28 -6.61
C LEU A 304 -14.06 20.45 -7.36
N VAL A 305 -14.28 21.67 -6.87
CA VAL A 305 -13.68 22.88 -7.43
C VAL A 305 -12.75 23.48 -6.39
N VAL A 306 -11.50 23.71 -6.75
CA VAL A 306 -10.52 24.40 -5.90
C VAL A 306 -10.12 25.71 -6.58
N GLU A 307 -10.52 26.84 -6.00
CA GLU A 307 -10.11 28.17 -6.42
C GLU A 307 -8.76 28.52 -5.79
N VAL A 308 -7.85 29.07 -6.58
CA VAL A 308 -6.51 29.49 -6.15
C VAL A 308 -6.16 30.86 -6.73
N SER A 309 -5.28 31.60 -6.05
CA SER A 309 -4.69 32.81 -6.63
C SER A 309 -3.60 32.45 -7.65
N LYS A 310 -3.77 32.90 -8.90
CA LYS A 310 -2.84 32.63 -10.01
C LYS A 310 -1.43 33.16 -9.71
N TYR A 311 -1.33 34.30 -9.03
CA TYR A 311 -0.06 34.97 -8.74
C TYR A 311 0.68 34.40 -7.53
N LEU A 312 0.00 33.67 -6.66
CA LEU A 312 0.58 33.11 -5.45
C LEU A 312 0.82 31.61 -5.57
N LEU A 313 0.21 30.92 -6.53
CA LEU A 313 0.42 29.49 -6.75
C LEU A 313 1.85 29.24 -7.26
N ASN A 314 2.61 28.44 -6.52
CA ASN A 314 3.96 28.01 -6.89
C ASN A 314 3.96 26.62 -7.56
N GLY A 315 2.95 25.81 -7.27
CA GLY A 315 2.75 24.52 -7.93
C GLY A 315 1.71 23.65 -7.24
N GLN A 316 1.37 22.55 -7.91
CA GLN A 316 0.35 21.59 -7.47
C GLN A 316 0.73 20.17 -7.87
N TYR A 317 0.20 19.18 -7.15
CA TYR A 317 0.32 17.77 -7.52
C TYR A 317 -0.84 16.94 -6.97
N PHE A 318 -1.46 16.13 -7.82
CA PHE A 318 -2.70 15.39 -7.53
C PHE A 318 -2.54 13.86 -7.59
N GLY A 319 -1.30 13.38 -7.80
CA GLY A 319 -1.00 11.95 -7.89
C GLY A 319 -1.76 11.28 -9.02
N ASN A 320 -2.63 10.33 -8.65
CA ASN A 320 -3.44 9.60 -9.61
C ASN A 320 -4.69 10.37 -10.06
N SER A 321 -5.08 11.44 -9.36
CA SER A 321 -6.22 12.26 -9.77
C SER A 321 -5.83 13.25 -10.86
N THR A 322 -6.77 13.56 -11.76
CA THR A 322 -6.64 14.64 -12.74
C THR A 322 -7.76 15.65 -12.56
N MET A 323 -7.44 16.93 -12.79
CA MET A 323 -8.38 18.03 -12.65
C MET A 323 -8.15 19.02 -13.78
N GLU A 324 -9.25 19.51 -14.34
CA GLU A 324 -9.24 20.50 -15.40
C GLU A 324 -8.79 21.85 -14.83
N GLU A 325 -7.75 22.41 -15.42
CA GLU A 325 -7.21 23.71 -15.05
C GLU A 325 -7.89 24.82 -15.87
N ARG A 326 -8.54 25.77 -15.18
CA ARG A 326 -9.20 26.93 -15.80
C ARG A 326 -8.66 28.23 -15.22
N PHE A 327 -7.72 28.82 -15.95
CA PHE A 327 -7.23 30.18 -15.71
C PHE A 327 -7.60 31.08 -16.90
N HIS A 328 -8.22 32.22 -16.62
CA HIS A 328 -8.54 33.22 -17.63
C HIS A 328 -7.58 34.42 -17.52
N ASP A 329 -7.18 34.97 -18.66
CA ASP A 329 -6.32 36.13 -18.68
C ASP A 329 -7.01 37.36 -18.08
N GLY A 330 -6.28 38.09 -17.23
CA GLY A 330 -6.80 39.25 -16.51
C GLY A 330 -7.55 38.94 -15.21
N LEU A 331 -7.80 37.68 -14.87
CA LEU A 331 -8.36 37.29 -13.57
C LEU A 331 -7.25 36.93 -12.57
N GLU A 332 -7.40 37.42 -11.32
CA GLU A 332 -6.46 37.13 -10.23
C GLU A 332 -6.56 35.69 -9.71
N HIS A 333 -7.69 35.05 -9.94
CA HIS A 333 -8.01 33.71 -9.47
C HIS A 333 -8.29 32.79 -10.66
N GLY A 334 -7.92 31.52 -10.50
CA GLY A 334 -8.34 30.44 -11.39
C GLY A 334 -8.77 29.23 -10.58
N THR A 335 -9.19 28.19 -11.27
CA THR A 335 -9.80 27.02 -10.64
C THR A 335 -9.22 25.72 -11.18
N PHE A 336 -9.15 24.72 -10.31
CA PHE A 336 -9.01 23.31 -10.67
C PHE A 336 -10.35 22.61 -10.44
N GLU A 337 -10.88 21.95 -11.44
CA GLU A 337 -12.16 21.23 -11.35
C GLU A 337 -11.96 19.74 -11.65
N GLY A 338 -12.35 18.88 -10.73
CA GLY A 338 -12.29 17.41 -10.89
C GLY A 338 -13.61 16.77 -10.52
N TYR A 339 -13.88 15.58 -11.05
CA TYR A 339 -15.15 14.90 -10.93
C TYR A 339 -15.02 13.47 -10.44
N ALA A 340 -16.02 12.98 -9.72
CA ALA A 340 -16.10 11.62 -9.20
C ALA A 340 -17.49 11.01 -9.41
N PRO A 341 -17.59 9.66 -9.51
CA PRO A 341 -18.87 8.99 -9.72
C PRO A 341 -19.68 8.87 -8.43
N LYS A 342 -18.99 8.94 -7.29
CA LYS A 342 -19.54 8.77 -5.94
C LYS A 342 -19.05 9.90 -5.04
N ALA A 343 -19.86 10.24 -4.04
CA ALA A 343 -19.45 11.15 -2.99
C ALA A 343 -18.30 10.54 -2.17
N ASN A 344 -17.45 11.40 -1.61
CA ASN A 344 -16.51 11.00 -0.57
C ASN A 344 -17.28 10.43 0.63
N SER A 345 -16.81 9.32 1.20
CA SER A 345 -17.35 8.69 2.41
C SER A 345 -16.50 8.90 3.67
N LEU A 346 -15.28 9.40 3.53
CA LEU A 346 -14.30 9.48 4.63
C LEU A 346 -13.95 10.93 4.98
N CYS A 347 -13.73 11.22 6.27
CA CYS A 347 -13.36 12.55 6.77
C CYS A 347 -14.34 13.70 6.39
N ILE A 348 -15.64 13.42 6.26
CA ILE A 348 -16.64 14.46 5.96
C ILE A 348 -16.99 15.23 7.23
N ASP A 349 -16.85 16.54 7.16
CA ASP A 349 -16.84 17.54 8.25
C ASP A 349 -18.10 17.66 9.15
N LYS A 350 -19.09 16.77 9.05
CA LYS A 350 -20.39 17.02 9.68
C LYS A 350 -20.47 16.74 11.18
N ASN A 351 -19.47 16.11 11.83
CA ASN A 351 -19.56 15.72 13.25
C ASN A 351 -18.21 15.44 13.97
N THR A 352 -17.09 15.92 13.48
CA THR A 352 -15.80 15.78 14.18
C THR A 352 -15.41 17.14 14.73
N GLU A 353 -15.33 17.27 16.06
CA GLU A 353 -14.63 18.38 16.72
C GLU A 353 -13.34 18.64 15.95
N ASP A 354 -13.17 19.89 15.49
CA ASP A 354 -12.04 20.32 14.68
C ASP A 354 -10.78 20.21 15.53
N ASN A 355 -10.19 19.01 15.59
CA ASN A 355 -9.06 18.67 16.46
C ASN A 355 -7.74 19.21 15.87
N ARG A 356 -7.78 20.47 15.39
CA ARG A 356 -6.59 21.27 15.07
C ARG A 356 -5.76 21.56 16.33
N ASP A 357 -6.34 21.39 17.51
CA ASP A 357 -5.60 21.33 18.76
C ASP A 357 -4.81 20.03 18.85
N CYS A 358 -3.53 20.16 18.51
CA CYS A 358 -2.53 19.14 18.77
C CYS A 358 -2.33 19.01 20.28
N SER A 359 -3.24 18.32 20.96
CA SER A 359 -2.94 17.74 22.25
C SER A 359 -1.68 16.89 22.11
N THR A 360 -0.86 16.83 23.16
CA THR A 360 0.47 16.20 23.14
C THR A 360 0.40 14.66 23.00
N THR A 361 -0.22 14.13 21.96
CA THR A 361 -0.21 12.72 21.56
C THR A 361 1.12 12.28 20.95
N GLY A 362 2.18 13.06 21.19
CA GLY A 362 3.58 12.71 20.98
C GLY A 362 4.42 12.67 22.26
N ALA A 363 3.87 13.01 23.44
CA ALA A 363 4.54 12.73 24.71
C ALA A 363 4.25 11.29 25.11
N SER A 364 4.80 10.33 24.37
CA SER A 364 4.98 9.02 24.96
C SER A 364 5.78 9.22 26.25
N SER A 365 5.31 8.63 27.35
CA SER A 365 6.13 8.42 28.53
C SER A 365 7.19 7.34 28.27
N ILE A 366 7.80 7.32 27.08
CA ILE A 366 9.11 6.72 26.89
C ILE A 366 10.04 7.61 27.69
N LEU A 367 10.33 7.16 28.92
CA LEU A 367 11.57 7.36 29.65
C LEU A 367 12.57 8.22 28.84
N ARG A 368 12.65 9.51 29.13
CA ARG A 368 13.87 10.27 28.83
C ARG A 368 15.01 9.49 29.50
N PRO A 369 15.96 8.88 28.77
CA PRO A 369 17.11 8.25 29.37
C PRO A 369 18.14 9.34 29.71
N GLY A 370 17.77 10.25 30.62
CA GLY A 370 18.61 11.41 30.92
C GLY A 370 18.34 12.10 32.26
N ILE A 371 17.25 11.79 32.96
CA ILE A 371 16.96 12.44 34.26
C ILE A 371 16.67 11.42 35.36
N THR A 372 15.94 10.33 35.08
CA THR A 372 15.64 9.29 36.09
C THR A 372 16.77 8.31 36.35
N CYS A 373 17.60 7.96 35.35
CA CYS A 373 18.78 7.11 35.58
C CYS A 373 19.86 7.80 36.42
N ASN A 374 20.06 9.11 36.27
CA ASN A 374 21.02 9.86 37.10
C ASN A 374 20.53 10.01 38.55
N LEU A 375 19.22 10.17 38.78
CA LEU A 375 18.66 10.22 40.13
C LEU A 375 18.73 8.85 40.85
N ILE A 376 18.47 7.74 40.14
CA ILE A 376 18.58 6.39 40.71
C ILE A 376 20.04 6.01 40.97
N PHE A 377 20.98 6.37 40.07
CA PHE A 377 22.42 6.17 40.32
C PHE A 377 22.94 7.03 41.48
N CYS A 378 22.50 8.30 41.60
CA CYS A 378 22.87 9.15 42.74
C CYS A 378 22.29 8.61 44.06
N LEU A 379 21.03 8.17 44.09
CA LEU A 379 20.41 7.58 45.29
C LEU A 379 21.12 6.28 45.71
N LEU A 380 21.51 5.42 44.77
CA LEU A 380 22.26 4.19 45.08
C LEU A 380 23.71 4.47 45.53
N PHE A 381 24.35 5.52 45.01
CA PHE A 381 25.69 5.94 45.46
C PHE A 381 25.67 6.51 46.88
N PHE A 382 24.64 7.32 47.22
CA PHE A 382 24.49 7.87 48.57
C PHE A 382 24.12 6.80 49.60
N VAL A 383 23.28 5.83 49.25
CA VAL A 383 22.94 4.70 50.15
C VAL A 383 24.14 3.79 50.40
N ARG A 384 25.04 3.62 49.42
CA ARG A 384 26.30 2.87 49.64
C ARG A 384 27.34 3.64 50.45
N LEU A 385 27.44 4.96 50.32
CA LEU A 385 28.32 5.76 51.17
C LEU A 385 27.86 5.82 52.63
N SER A 386 26.55 5.82 52.89
CA SER A 386 25.99 5.82 54.25
C SER A 386 26.08 4.46 54.97
N MET A 387 26.40 3.38 54.27
CA MET A 387 26.60 2.05 54.85
C MET A 387 28.09 1.65 54.95
N ALA A 388 29.01 2.52 54.52
CA ALA A 388 30.46 2.30 54.57
C ALA A 388 31.21 3.31 55.46
N LEU A 389 30.47 4.03 56.31
CA LEU A 389 30.97 4.97 57.31
C LEU A 389 30.63 4.49 58.72
#